data_AF-A0A965UZ56-F1
#
_entry.id   AF-A0A965UZ56-F1
#
_cell.length_a   1.000
_cell.length_b   1.000
_cell.length_c   1.000
_cell.angle_alpha   90.00
_cell.angle_beta   90.00
_cell.angle_gamma   90.00
#
_symmetry.space_group_name_H-M   'P 1'
#
loop_
_entity.id
_entity.type
_entity.pdbx_description
1 polymer ?
#
loop_
_entity_poly.entity_id
_entity_poly.type
_entity_poly.pdbx_seq_one_letter_code
_entity_poly.pdbx_strand_id
1 'polypeptide(L)'
;MRHLTAPTAAAASGIAVFDARPFFAKALAYGVQHRLLDAGKLSTMRAEAPKGMVQIARYFGTEYLRPELEKAKERMVNLISLHLQLASGGDLRRAAELLRDHSLLSRSKAGSDMLKALLGMPQNSHFSMHEGRGFQDEHIPVLERWTLKPDATLVPEYQAELAKRQTVAHTIDAALWLAEQRGMDYDALLEDGPDAEAVIRTCLLMGMTRRSDMPDWVTFEKVIVSLRAKFGAKPMDLPKLLAPKGAPDEWAATLQAQRESIWADWPRIVDSSVPVRKLFQNTPAFTGRYFWLEDGLAEVEELERSISAAWTQATRAHEDEGSLMTVFLTLAAGSKPSTLLSEKQAATLVRKIRKSGLDAQLTADFIRGHAPPDFRDDYLAMWDVFVEDALPTLRSDLDYALHDALALLRRECNVGA
;
A
#
# COMPACT_ATOMS: atom_id res chain seq x y z
N MET A 1 13.41 40.00 71.31
CA MET A 1 13.32 39.46 69.93
C MET A 1 12.30 40.28 69.18
N ARG A 2 12.76 41.13 68.25
CA ARG A 2 11.92 41.98 67.38
C ARG A 2 11.53 41.16 66.15
N HIS A 3 10.23 41.01 65.89
CA HIS A 3 9.74 40.47 64.62
C HIS A 3 9.77 41.58 63.55
N LEU A 4 10.61 41.40 62.54
CA LEU A 4 10.63 42.19 61.32
C LEU A 4 9.72 41.51 60.29
N THR A 5 8.60 42.15 59.98
CA THR A 5 7.73 41.85 58.84
C THR A 5 8.41 42.31 57.55
N ALA A 6 8.69 41.38 56.65
CA ALA A 6 9.12 41.68 55.28
C ALA A 6 7.91 42.09 54.42
N PRO A 7 8.02 43.08 53.53
CA PRO A 7 6.93 43.43 52.63
C PRO A 7 6.83 42.41 51.49
N THR A 8 5.62 41.94 51.25
CA THR A 8 5.25 41.09 50.11
C THR A 8 5.45 41.88 48.81
N ALA A 9 6.40 41.46 47.98
CA ALA A 9 6.58 42.01 46.65
C ALA A 9 5.34 41.69 45.79
N ALA A 10 4.62 42.72 45.36
CA ALA A 10 3.55 42.59 44.39
C ALA A 10 4.13 42.07 43.07
N ALA A 11 3.65 40.89 42.64
CA ALA A 11 3.96 40.36 41.33
C ALA A 11 3.37 41.31 40.26
N ALA A 12 4.25 41.97 39.51
CA ALA A 12 3.86 42.73 38.34
C ALA A 12 3.41 41.74 37.25
N SER A 13 2.10 41.54 37.13
CA SER A 13 1.48 40.87 35.99
C SER A 13 1.72 41.71 34.74
N GLY A 14 2.81 41.43 34.02
CA GLY A 14 3.09 42.04 32.74
C GLY A 14 2.02 41.64 31.73
N ILE A 15 1.07 42.54 31.48
CA ILE A 15 0.14 42.43 30.35
C ILE A 15 1.01 42.50 29.09
N ALA A 16 1.21 41.37 28.42
CA ALA A 16 1.81 41.36 27.09
C ALA A 16 0.86 42.16 26.17
N VAL A 17 1.29 43.35 25.77
CA VAL A 17 0.56 44.17 24.80
C VAL A 17 0.56 43.41 23.48
N PHE A 18 -0.56 42.78 23.16
CA PHE A 18 -0.74 42.07 21.89
C PHE A 18 -0.87 43.11 20.78
N ASP A 19 0.18 43.26 19.97
CA ASP A 19 0.13 44.07 18.76
C ASP A 19 -0.66 43.30 17.69
N ALA A 20 -1.90 43.71 17.45
CA ALA A 20 -2.81 43.09 16.49
C ALA A 20 -2.55 43.46 15.03
N ARG A 21 -1.55 44.31 14.75
CA ARG A 21 -1.23 44.71 13.38
C ARG A 21 -0.71 43.51 12.57
N PRO A 22 -0.97 43.47 11.25
CA PRO A 22 -0.34 42.49 10.36
C PRO A 22 1.18 42.54 10.45
N PHE A 23 1.85 41.40 10.28
CA PHE A 23 3.31 41.32 10.40
C PHE A 23 4.04 42.31 9.48
N PHE A 24 3.55 42.54 8.25
CA PHE A 24 4.05 43.57 7.36
C PHE A 24 4.03 44.98 7.98
N ALA A 25 2.93 45.36 8.64
CA ALA A 25 2.80 46.67 9.26
C ALA A 25 3.75 46.83 10.47
N LYS A 26 4.00 45.74 11.22
CA LYS A 26 4.98 45.70 12.30
C LYS A 26 6.41 45.89 11.77
N ALA A 27 6.78 45.14 10.73
CA ALA A 27 8.09 45.23 10.09
C ALA A 27 8.33 46.62 9.47
N LEU A 28 7.31 47.20 8.84
CA LEU A 28 7.37 48.56 8.30
C LEU A 28 7.59 49.60 9.40
N ALA A 29 6.83 49.53 10.50
CA ALA A 29 6.96 50.43 11.63
C ALA A 29 8.35 50.32 12.28
N TYR A 30 8.84 49.09 12.49
CA TYR A 30 10.19 48.83 12.98
C TYR A 30 11.26 49.44 12.05
N GLY A 31 11.15 49.18 10.75
CA GLY A 31 12.10 49.69 9.75
C GLY A 31 12.18 51.21 9.73
N VAL A 32 11.05 51.92 9.88
CA VAL A 32 11.04 53.38 9.98
C VAL A 32 11.64 53.86 11.30
N GLN A 33 11.23 53.26 12.43
CA GLN A 33 11.71 53.64 13.76
C GLN A 33 13.23 53.48 13.89
N HIS A 34 13.79 52.42 13.30
CA HIS A 34 15.21 52.11 13.32
C HIS A 34 15.98 52.66 12.11
N ARG A 35 15.36 53.50 11.27
CA ARG A 35 15.96 54.13 10.08
C ARG A 35 16.55 53.13 9.07
N LEU A 36 16.02 51.92 9.02
CA LEU A 36 16.31 50.92 7.99
C LEU A 36 15.56 51.20 6.70
N LEU A 37 14.41 51.88 6.79
CA LEU A 37 13.58 52.31 5.68
C LEU A 37 13.56 53.84 5.63
N ASP A 38 14.27 54.43 4.67
CA ASP A 38 14.33 55.87 4.48
C ASP A 38 13.12 56.42 3.68
N ALA A 39 13.07 57.74 3.53
CA ALA A 39 11.99 58.41 2.80
C ALA A 39 11.92 58.00 1.31
N GLY A 40 13.07 57.73 0.68
CA GLY A 40 13.14 57.29 -0.71
C GLY A 40 12.54 55.90 -0.90
N LYS A 41 12.85 54.99 0.01
CA LYS A 41 12.29 53.64 0.01
C LYS A 41 10.79 53.64 0.26
N LEU A 42 10.31 54.44 1.22
CA LEU A 42 8.88 54.61 1.46
C LEU A 42 8.14 55.22 0.26
N SER A 43 8.76 56.17 -0.44
CA SER A 43 8.21 56.72 -1.69
C SER A 43 8.08 55.65 -2.77
N THR A 44 9.12 54.81 -2.92
CA THR A 44 9.11 53.69 -3.86
C THR A 44 7.98 52.70 -3.55
N MET A 45 7.81 52.31 -2.28
CA MET A 45 6.72 51.42 -1.86
C MET A 45 5.33 52.00 -2.16
N ARG A 46 5.14 53.32 -1.94
CA ARG A 46 3.87 54.01 -2.25
C ARG A 46 3.56 54.04 -3.74
N ALA A 47 4.58 54.14 -4.60
CA ALA A 47 4.41 54.10 -6.04
C ALA A 47 4.15 52.67 -6.56
N GLU A 48 4.66 51.64 -5.89
CA GLU A 48 4.49 50.23 -6.26
C GLU A 48 3.15 49.65 -5.83
N ALA A 49 2.65 50.02 -4.64
CA ALA A 49 1.46 49.39 -4.05
C ALA A 49 0.22 49.41 -4.96
N PRO A 50 -0.15 50.52 -5.64
CA PRO A 50 -1.31 50.53 -6.53
C PRO A 50 -1.19 49.54 -7.69
N LYS A 51 0.02 49.35 -8.24
CA LYS A 51 0.25 48.39 -9.33
C LYS A 51 -0.01 46.95 -8.86
N GLY A 52 0.46 46.62 -7.66
CA GLY A 52 0.23 45.30 -7.06
C GLY A 52 -1.25 45.03 -6.78
N MET A 53 -1.96 46.04 -6.26
CA MET A 53 -3.41 45.95 -6.02
C MET A 53 -4.20 45.72 -7.31
N VAL A 54 -3.87 46.43 -8.40
CA VAL A 54 -4.51 46.23 -9.71
C VAL A 54 -4.23 44.82 -10.26
N GLN A 55 -2.99 44.33 -10.18
CA GLN A 55 -2.63 42.99 -10.64
C GLN A 55 -3.37 41.89 -9.87
N ILE A 56 -3.47 42.01 -8.54
CA ILE A 56 -4.18 41.05 -7.69
C ILE A 56 -5.69 41.10 -7.97
N ALA A 57 -6.26 42.31 -8.12
CA ALA A 57 -7.69 42.46 -8.44
C ALA A 57 -8.03 41.82 -9.80
N ARG A 58 -7.19 42.02 -10.82
CA ARG A 58 -7.32 41.37 -12.13
C ARG A 58 -7.26 39.84 -12.03
N TYR A 59 -6.38 39.33 -11.18
CA TYR A 59 -6.18 37.88 -11.06
C TYR A 59 -7.38 37.15 -10.44
N PHE A 60 -8.00 37.72 -9.40
CA PHE A 60 -9.13 37.10 -8.69
C PHE A 60 -10.51 37.60 -9.14
N GLY A 61 -10.57 38.66 -9.95
CA GLY A 61 -11.83 39.28 -10.33
C GLY A 61 -11.63 40.39 -11.37
N THR A 62 -11.80 41.63 -10.97
CA THR A 62 -11.71 42.79 -11.86
C THR A 62 -11.05 44.00 -11.18
N GLU A 63 -10.17 44.69 -11.90
CA GLU A 63 -9.51 45.91 -11.41
C GLU A 63 -10.40 47.16 -11.42
N TYR A 64 -11.58 47.11 -12.05
CA TYR A 64 -12.44 48.27 -12.24
C TYR A 64 -13.43 48.51 -11.09
N LEU A 65 -13.54 47.55 -10.16
CA LEU A 65 -14.46 47.63 -9.03
C LEU A 65 -13.71 47.97 -7.75
N ARG A 66 -14.17 49.03 -7.06
CA ARG A 66 -13.60 49.44 -5.77
C ARG A 66 -13.59 48.31 -4.72
N PRO A 67 -14.67 47.51 -4.55
CA PRO A 67 -14.62 46.38 -3.62
C PRO A 67 -13.50 45.38 -3.89
N GLU A 68 -13.20 45.11 -5.16
CA GLU A 68 -12.12 44.17 -5.54
C GLU A 68 -10.73 44.76 -5.31
N LEU A 69 -10.55 46.07 -5.52
CA LEU A 69 -9.31 46.76 -5.16
C LEU A 69 -9.06 46.79 -3.64
N GLU A 70 -10.10 46.95 -2.81
CA GLU A 70 -9.96 46.87 -1.35
C GLU A 70 -9.60 45.45 -0.89
N LYS A 71 -10.23 44.40 -1.44
CA LYS A 71 -9.80 43.03 -1.19
C LYS A 71 -8.37 42.78 -1.68
N ALA A 72 -7.99 43.33 -2.83
CA ALA A 72 -6.62 43.20 -3.35
C ALA A 72 -5.58 43.85 -2.45
N LYS A 73 -5.91 44.98 -1.80
CA LYS A 73 -5.08 45.59 -0.75
C LYS A 73 -4.87 44.63 0.42
N GLU A 74 -5.95 44.02 0.91
CA GLU A 74 -5.91 43.06 2.01
C GLU A 74 -5.04 41.85 1.66
N ARG A 75 -5.27 41.24 0.49
CA ARG A 75 -4.45 40.15 -0.04
C ARG A 75 -2.98 40.54 -0.12
N MET A 76 -2.68 41.74 -0.64
CA MET A 76 -1.30 42.22 -0.75
C MET A 76 -0.61 42.30 0.62
N VAL A 77 -1.29 42.83 1.63
CA VAL A 77 -0.76 42.90 3.01
C VAL A 77 -0.53 41.48 3.56
N ASN A 78 -1.51 40.59 3.43
CA ASN A 78 -1.43 39.21 3.94
C ASN A 78 -0.31 38.41 3.27
N LEU A 79 -0.16 38.53 1.95
CA LEU A 79 0.89 37.85 1.19
C LEU A 79 2.28 38.34 1.58
N ILE A 80 2.46 39.65 1.74
CA ILE A 80 3.75 40.21 2.19
C ILE A 80 4.03 39.78 3.62
N SER A 81 3.03 39.83 4.51
CA SER A 81 3.16 39.34 5.89
C SER A 81 3.61 37.89 5.96
N LEU A 82 2.92 36.99 5.22
CA LEU A 82 3.24 35.56 5.15
C LEU A 82 4.70 35.34 4.77
N HIS A 83 5.13 35.98 3.68
CA HIS A 83 6.50 35.86 3.20
C HIS A 83 7.51 36.40 4.22
N LEU A 84 7.30 37.62 4.72
CA LEU A 84 8.23 38.25 5.65
C LEU A 84 8.37 37.44 6.95
N GLN A 85 7.25 36.99 7.52
CA GLN A 85 7.25 36.27 8.78
C GLN A 85 7.99 34.93 8.67
N LEU A 86 7.76 34.19 7.58
CA LEU A 86 8.44 32.91 7.35
C LEU A 86 9.92 33.10 6.98
N ALA A 87 10.24 34.04 6.09
CA ALA A 87 11.62 34.27 5.65
C ALA A 87 12.50 34.91 6.74
N SER A 88 11.91 35.64 7.69
CA SER A 88 12.64 36.25 8.81
C SER A 88 12.60 35.42 10.10
N GLY A 89 11.79 34.36 10.17
CA GLY A 89 11.55 33.63 11.41
C GLY A 89 10.81 34.47 12.46
N GLY A 90 10.01 35.44 12.03
CA GLY A 90 9.31 36.39 12.91
C GLY A 90 10.16 37.57 13.40
N ASP A 91 11.44 37.65 13.02
CA ASP A 91 12.31 38.78 13.39
C ASP A 91 11.94 40.05 12.61
N LEU A 92 11.59 41.12 13.32
CA LEU A 92 11.15 42.40 12.74
C LEU A 92 12.29 43.18 12.08
N ARG A 93 13.53 43.07 12.58
CA ARG A 93 14.69 43.71 11.99
C ARG A 93 15.02 43.07 10.66
N ARG A 94 15.11 41.74 10.62
CA ARG A 94 15.38 40.99 9.39
C ARG A 94 14.25 41.16 8.38
N ALA A 95 13.00 41.22 8.82
CA ALA A 95 11.87 41.57 7.95
C ALA A 95 11.97 42.99 7.37
N ALA A 96 12.39 43.98 8.18
CA ALA A 96 12.63 45.34 7.72
C ALA A 96 13.80 45.41 6.73
N GLU A 97 14.86 44.62 6.92
CA GLU A 97 15.96 44.48 5.96
C GLU A 97 15.47 43.87 4.63
N LEU A 98 14.63 42.82 4.67
CA LEU A 98 13.99 42.29 3.46
C LEU A 98 13.12 43.32 2.74
N LEU A 99 12.42 44.18 3.49
CA LEU A 99 11.65 45.29 2.92
C LEU A 99 12.55 46.37 2.31
N ARG A 100 13.73 46.64 2.89
CA ARG A 100 14.73 47.58 2.36
C ARG A 100 15.30 47.06 1.04
N ASP A 101 15.70 45.80 1.02
CA ASP A 101 16.52 45.20 -0.04
C ASP A 101 15.69 44.76 -1.26
N HIS A 102 14.37 44.58 -1.10
CA HIS A 102 13.49 44.10 -2.17
C HIS A 102 12.30 45.02 -2.41
N SER A 103 11.68 44.90 -3.60
CA SER A 103 10.46 45.65 -3.94
C SER A 103 9.24 45.05 -3.23
N LEU A 104 8.23 45.87 -2.98
CA LEU A 104 6.98 45.46 -2.33
C LEU A 104 6.26 44.39 -3.18
N LEU A 105 6.27 44.56 -4.50
CA LEU A 105 5.70 43.60 -5.46
C LEU A 105 6.39 42.24 -5.37
N SER A 106 7.71 42.20 -5.25
CA SER A 106 8.45 40.93 -5.15
C SER A 106 8.14 40.18 -3.85
N ARG A 107 7.84 40.88 -2.75
CA ARG A 107 7.47 40.24 -1.47
C ARG A 107 6.04 39.70 -1.52
N SER A 108 5.12 40.45 -2.13
CA SER A 108 3.76 39.99 -2.39
C SER A 108 3.76 38.74 -3.30
N LYS A 109 4.53 38.79 -4.40
CA LYS A 109 4.71 37.65 -5.30
C LYS A 109 5.28 36.43 -4.57
N ALA A 110 6.32 36.61 -3.75
CA ALA A 110 6.91 35.50 -2.99
C ALA A 110 5.88 34.82 -2.08
N GLY A 111 5.05 35.59 -1.35
CA GLY A 111 3.97 35.01 -0.57
C GLY A 111 2.94 34.25 -1.42
N SER A 112 2.60 34.77 -2.60
CA SER A 112 1.68 34.08 -3.51
C SER A 112 2.29 32.79 -4.05
N ASP A 113 3.56 32.81 -4.43
CA ASP A 113 4.28 31.64 -4.94
C ASP A 113 4.40 30.56 -3.85
N MET A 114 4.58 30.95 -2.57
CA MET A 114 4.54 30.02 -1.42
C MET A 114 3.17 29.34 -1.27
N LEU A 115 2.07 30.09 -1.35
CA LEU A 115 0.73 29.50 -1.30
C LEU A 115 0.45 28.60 -2.49
N LYS A 116 0.88 28.98 -3.70
CA LYS A 116 0.73 28.14 -4.89
C LYS A 116 1.53 26.84 -4.77
N ALA A 117 2.78 26.92 -4.29
CA ALA A 117 3.60 25.76 -4.02
C ALA A 117 2.91 24.82 -3.02
N LEU A 118 2.44 25.35 -1.88
CA LEU A 118 1.68 24.58 -0.90
C LEU A 118 0.46 23.89 -1.52
N LEU A 119 -0.35 24.65 -2.27
CA LEU A 119 -1.60 24.15 -2.84
C LEU A 119 -1.38 23.13 -3.96
N GLY A 120 -0.24 23.18 -4.64
CA GLY A 120 0.17 22.19 -5.64
C GLY A 120 0.81 20.92 -5.07
N MET A 121 1.05 20.86 -3.75
CA MET A 121 1.53 19.63 -3.10
C MET A 121 0.42 18.58 -2.98
N PRO A 122 0.76 17.28 -3.06
CA PRO A 122 -0.22 16.20 -2.96
C PRO A 122 -0.93 16.18 -1.60
N GLN A 123 -2.20 15.78 -1.63
CA GLN A 123 -3.05 15.65 -0.44
C GLN A 123 -3.43 14.20 -0.12
N ASN A 124 -3.26 13.30 -1.10
CA ASN A 124 -3.48 11.86 -0.99
C ASN A 124 -2.23 11.13 -1.53
N SER A 125 -1.92 9.96 -0.98
CA SER A 125 -0.86 9.05 -1.39
C SER A 125 -1.31 8.00 -2.42
N HIS A 126 -2.61 7.97 -2.76
CA HIS A 126 -3.19 7.03 -3.72
C HIS A 126 -2.86 7.40 -5.17
N PHE A 127 -2.15 6.52 -5.88
CA PHE A 127 -1.55 6.84 -7.18
C PHE A 127 -2.56 7.28 -8.26
N SER A 128 -3.77 6.70 -8.31
CA SER A 128 -4.80 7.10 -9.28
C SER A 128 -5.57 8.39 -8.91
N MET A 129 -5.37 8.94 -7.70
CA MET A 129 -6.02 10.17 -7.24
C MET A 129 -5.10 11.40 -7.30
N HIS A 130 -3.93 11.29 -7.93
CA HIS A 130 -3.06 12.44 -8.14
C HIS A 130 -3.65 13.36 -9.23
N GLU A 131 -4.34 14.42 -8.81
CA GLU A 131 -4.84 15.51 -9.67
C GLU A 131 -3.68 16.35 -10.25
N GLY A 132 -2.85 15.75 -11.09
CA GLY A 132 -1.69 16.42 -11.70
C GLY A 132 -0.62 16.85 -10.68
N ARG A 133 0.63 17.00 -11.14
CA ARG A 133 1.68 17.60 -10.30
C ARG A 133 1.59 19.12 -10.38
N GLY A 134 1.45 19.79 -9.24
CA GLY A 134 1.61 21.25 -9.13
C GLY A 134 0.31 22.05 -9.04
N PHE A 135 0.45 23.38 -9.08
CA PHE A 135 -0.68 24.31 -8.96
C PHE A 135 -1.43 24.44 -10.30
N GLN A 136 -2.72 24.13 -10.31
CA GLN A 136 -3.61 24.25 -11.48
C GLN A 136 -4.75 25.25 -11.23
N ASP A 137 -5.54 25.55 -12.25
CA ASP A 137 -6.62 26.54 -12.20
C ASP A 137 -7.73 26.14 -11.22
N GLU A 138 -7.94 24.86 -10.98
CA GLU A 138 -8.87 24.31 -9.98
C GLU A 138 -8.52 24.74 -8.55
N HIS A 139 -7.25 25.10 -8.31
CA HIS A 139 -6.79 25.59 -7.01
C HIS A 139 -7.04 27.10 -6.82
N ILE A 140 -7.40 27.86 -7.86
CA ILE A 140 -7.60 29.32 -7.76
C ILE A 140 -8.64 29.69 -6.69
N PRO A 141 -9.82 29.03 -6.57
CA PRO A 141 -10.77 29.32 -5.50
C PRO A 141 -10.23 29.01 -4.09
N VAL A 142 -9.31 28.05 -3.97
CA VAL A 142 -8.63 27.74 -2.71
C VAL A 142 -7.63 28.84 -2.39
N LEU A 143 -6.79 29.21 -3.36
CA LEU A 143 -5.83 30.31 -3.23
C LEU A 143 -6.51 31.62 -2.83
N GLU A 144 -7.65 31.94 -3.44
CA GLU A 144 -8.43 33.13 -3.10
C GLU A 144 -8.77 33.18 -1.61
N ARG A 145 -9.28 32.07 -1.06
CA ARG A 145 -9.61 31.95 0.37
C ARG A 145 -8.37 32.10 1.26
N TRP A 146 -7.25 31.48 0.88
CA TRP A 146 -5.99 31.57 1.63
C TRP A 146 -5.43 32.99 1.68
N THR A 147 -5.47 33.72 0.57
CA THR A 147 -4.94 35.10 0.50
C THR A 147 -5.71 36.11 1.37
N LEU A 148 -6.95 35.79 1.75
CA LEU A 148 -7.80 36.60 2.62
C LEU A 148 -7.86 36.11 4.06
N LYS A 149 -7.11 35.06 4.44
CA LYS A 149 -7.05 34.64 5.84
C LYS A 149 -6.44 35.75 6.72
N PRO A 150 -6.95 35.95 7.95
CA PRO A 150 -6.35 36.89 8.87
C PRO A 150 -4.87 36.58 9.12
N ASP A 151 -4.03 37.62 9.22
CA ASP A 151 -2.58 37.51 9.48
C ASP A 151 -2.25 36.60 10.67
N ALA A 152 -3.04 36.70 11.74
CA ALA A 152 -2.86 35.94 12.97
C ALA A 152 -3.01 34.42 12.80
N THR A 153 -3.76 33.94 11.79
CA THR A 153 -3.99 32.51 11.56
C THR A 153 -3.33 32.01 10.29
N LEU A 154 -3.06 32.89 9.31
CA LEU A 154 -2.48 32.52 8.02
C LEU A 154 -1.17 31.76 8.16
N VAL A 155 -0.21 32.24 8.96
CA VAL A 155 1.10 31.57 9.11
C VAL A 155 1.00 30.23 9.85
N PRO A 156 0.34 30.14 11.04
CA PRO A 156 0.15 28.84 11.70
C PRO A 156 -0.58 27.81 10.84
N GLU A 157 -1.64 28.21 10.14
CA GLU A 157 -2.38 27.32 9.25
C GLU A 157 -1.54 26.90 8.04
N TYR A 158 -0.77 27.82 7.46
CA TYR A 158 0.17 27.51 6.37
C TYR A 158 1.19 26.45 6.81
N GLN A 159 1.80 26.62 7.98
CA GLN A 159 2.81 25.68 8.50
C GLN A 159 2.19 24.31 8.80
N ALA A 160 0.99 24.27 9.38
CA ALA A 160 0.29 23.03 9.67
C ALA A 160 -0.08 22.27 8.39
N GLU A 161 -0.62 22.97 7.39
CA GLU A 161 -0.97 22.38 6.09
C GLU A 161 0.28 21.93 5.33
N LEU A 162 1.37 22.73 5.38
CA LEU A 162 2.65 22.37 4.78
C LEU A 162 3.20 21.08 5.37
N ALA A 163 3.24 20.96 6.70
CA ALA A 163 3.71 19.75 7.38
C ALA A 163 2.88 18.50 7.00
N LYS A 164 1.55 18.66 6.90
CA LYS A 164 0.65 17.59 6.48
C LYS A 164 0.96 17.15 5.05
N ARG A 165 1.01 18.08 4.09
CA ARG A 165 1.27 17.76 2.68
C ARG A 165 2.69 17.27 2.44
N GLN A 166 3.68 17.76 3.18
CA GLN A 166 5.06 17.24 3.14
C GLN A 166 5.12 15.77 3.55
N THR A 167 4.38 15.38 4.58
CA THR A 167 4.29 13.97 4.99
C THR A 167 3.78 13.10 3.83
N VAL A 168 2.72 13.54 3.15
CA VAL A 168 2.16 12.83 1.99
C VAL A 168 3.17 12.77 0.84
N ALA A 169 3.81 13.90 0.51
CA ALA A 169 4.83 13.97 -0.54
C ALA A 169 6.00 13.01 -0.28
N HIS A 170 6.56 13.00 0.93
CA HIS A 170 7.63 12.07 1.29
C HIS A 170 7.20 10.60 1.20
N THR A 171 5.93 10.29 1.49
CA THR A 171 5.40 8.92 1.30
C THR A 171 5.36 8.52 -0.16
N ILE A 172 4.89 9.40 -1.04
CA ILE A 172 4.85 9.13 -2.48
C ILE A 172 6.26 8.98 -3.05
N ASP A 173 7.16 9.91 -2.70
CA ASP A 173 8.54 9.88 -3.19
C ASP A 173 9.29 8.64 -2.69
N ALA A 174 9.11 8.25 -1.43
CA ALA A 174 9.67 7.01 -0.89
C ALA A 174 9.10 5.75 -1.57
N ALA A 175 7.80 5.73 -1.87
CA ALA A 175 7.17 4.63 -2.59
C ALA A 175 7.70 4.52 -4.02
N LEU A 176 7.79 5.64 -4.74
CA LEU A 176 8.33 5.66 -6.11
C LEU A 176 9.77 5.19 -6.16
N TRP A 177 10.61 5.69 -5.26
CA TRP A 177 12.01 5.28 -5.19
C TRP A 177 12.16 3.79 -4.85
N LEU A 178 11.32 3.25 -3.97
CA LEU A 178 11.32 1.82 -3.64
C LEU A 178 10.81 0.96 -4.82
N ALA A 179 9.79 1.42 -5.53
CA ALA A 179 9.23 0.73 -6.68
C ALA A 179 10.24 0.69 -7.86
N GLU A 180 10.94 1.80 -8.11
CA GLU A 180 11.95 1.90 -9.16
C GLU A 180 13.09 0.89 -8.95
N GLN A 181 13.53 0.70 -7.69
CA GLN A 181 14.53 -0.31 -7.35
C GLN A 181 14.08 -1.75 -7.61
N ARG A 182 12.78 -1.96 -7.76
CA ARG A 182 12.15 -3.26 -8.03
C ARG A 182 11.63 -3.36 -9.47
N GLY A 183 12.03 -2.43 -10.33
CA GLY A 183 11.70 -2.45 -11.76
C GLY A 183 10.31 -1.93 -12.11
N MET A 184 9.65 -1.19 -11.21
CA MET A 184 8.38 -0.53 -11.49
C MET A 184 8.54 0.97 -11.67
N ASP A 185 7.93 1.51 -12.70
CA ASP A 185 7.89 2.95 -12.96
C ASP A 185 6.61 3.61 -12.42
N TYR A 186 6.52 4.92 -12.61
CA TYR A 186 5.36 5.70 -12.17
C TYR A 186 4.08 5.35 -12.92
N ASP A 187 4.18 5.02 -14.21
CA ASP A 187 3.00 4.78 -15.06
C ASP A 187 2.32 3.46 -14.66
N ALA A 188 3.12 2.42 -14.35
CA ALA A 188 2.60 1.16 -13.82
C ALA A 188 1.85 1.37 -12.47
N LEU A 189 2.43 2.16 -11.56
CA LEU A 189 1.76 2.48 -10.29
C LEU A 189 0.50 3.33 -10.49
N LEU A 190 0.49 4.22 -11.50
CA LEU A 190 -0.68 5.03 -11.82
C LEU A 190 -1.85 4.18 -12.35
N GLU A 191 -1.52 3.20 -13.20
CA GLU A 191 -2.47 2.23 -13.76
C GLU A 191 -3.06 1.32 -12.68
N ASP A 192 -2.21 0.74 -11.82
CA ASP A 192 -2.64 -0.16 -10.74
C ASP A 192 -3.34 0.58 -9.58
N GLY A 193 -3.00 1.85 -9.38
CA GLY A 193 -3.60 2.70 -8.37
C GLY A 193 -3.45 2.22 -6.92
N PRO A 194 -2.28 1.77 -6.42
CA PRO A 194 -2.15 1.48 -5.00
C PRO A 194 -2.01 2.75 -4.16
N ASP A 195 -2.19 2.61 -2.85
CA ASP A 195 -1.68 3.60 -1.90
C ASP A 195 -0.16 3.50 -1.81
N ALA A 196 0.55 4.64 -1.76
CA ALA A 196 2.01 4.66 -1.60
C ALA A 196 2.47 3.87 -0.35
N GLU A 197 1.68 3.89 0.72
CA GLU A 197 1.96 3.10 1.92
C GLU A 197 1.94 1.58 1.65
N ALA A 198 1.04 1.10 0.79
CA ALA A 198 0.96 -0.32 0.43
C ALA A 198 2.21 -0.75 -0.34
N VAL A 199 2.68 0.08 -1.27
CA VAL A 199 3.94 -0.12 -2.01
C VAL A 199 5.14 -0.17 -1.04
N ILE A 200 5.26 0.80 -0.13
CA ILE A 200 6.34 0.83 0.86
C ILE A 200 6.31 -0.43 1.72
N ARG A 201 5.14 -0.80 2.25
CA ARG A 201 5.01 -1.98 3.13
C ARG A 201 5.41 -3.27 2.42
N THR A 202 4.95 -3.47 1.18
CA THR A 202 5.36 -4.61 0.35
C THR A 202 6.86 -4.61 0.13
N CYS A 203 7.45 -3.48 -0.27
CA CYS A 203 8.88 -3.39 -0.55
C CYS A 203 9.75 -3.72 0.66
N LEU A 204 9.36 -3.23 1.85
CA LEU A 204 10.03 -3.53 3.12
C LEU A 204 9.91 -5.03 3.47
N LEU A 205 8.73 -5.62 3.29
CA LEU A 205 8.51 -7.04 3.55
C LEU A 205 9.32 -7.91 2.58
N MET A 206 9.33 -7.57 1.29
CA MET A 206 10.13 -8.27 0.27
C MET A 206 11.62 -8.10 0.51
N GLY A 207 12.06 -7.01 1.15
CA GLY A 207 13.45 -6.80 1.57
C GLY A 207 13.96 -7.81 2.59
N MET A 208 13.09 -8.60 3.21
CA MET A 208 13.47 -9.75 4.05
C MET A 208 13.86 -10.99 3.22
N THR A 209 13.61 -10.97 1.91
CA THR A 209 13.83 -12.07 0.98
C THR A 209 15.00 -11.76 0.04
N ARG A 210 15.41 -12.73 -0.79
CA ARG A 210 16.42 -12.52 -1.82
C ARG A 210 15.84 -11.98 -3.14
N ARG A 211 14.55 -11.66 -3.20
CA ARG A 211 13.88 -11.20 -4.42
C ARG A 211 14.05 -9.70 -4.63
N SER A 212 14.42 -9.33 -5.85
CA SER A 212 14.58 -7.94 -6.30
C SER A 212 13.28 -7.33 -6.80
N ASP A 213 12.42 -8.10 -7.44
CA ASP A 213 11.31 -7.53 -8.21
C ASP A 213 10.06 -7.33 -7.34
N MET A 214 9.10 -6.55 -7.83
CA MET A 214 7.79 -6.44 -7.19
C MET A 214 7.05 -7.78 -7.33
N PRO A 215 6.44 -8.33 -6.26
CA PRO A 215 5.80 -9.63 -6.33
C PRO A 215 4.45 -9.55 -7.05
N ASP A 216 4.12 -10.56 -7.83
CA ASP A 216 2.74 -10.94 -8.16
C ASP A 216 2.06 -11.60 -6.94
N TRP A 217 0.76 -11.90 -7.06
CA TRP A 217 0.02 -12.58 -5.99
C TRP A 217 0.68 -13.91 -5.57
N VAL A 218 1.08 -14.75 -6.52
CA VAL A 218 1.65 -16.07 -6.27
C VAL A 218 2.96 -15.97 -5.49
N THR A 219 3.84 -15.04 -5.88
CA THR A 219 5.10 -14.78 -5.18
C THR A 219 4.85 -14.22 -3.79
N PHE A 220 3.94 -13.26 -3.66
CA PHE A 220 3.59 -12.67 -2.37
C PHE A 220 3.09 -13.75 -1.41
N GLU A 221 2.16 -14.61 -1.84
CA GLU A 221 1.61 -15.71 -1.06
C GLU A 221 2.71 -16.67 -0.58
N LYS A 222 3.62 -17.08 -1.46
CA LYS A 222 4.77 -17.94 -1.12
C LYS A 222 5.70 -17.30 -0.08
N VAL A 223 5.89 -15.99 -0.14
CA VAL A 223 6.67 -15.26 0.87
C VAL A 223 5.96 -15.31 2.22
N ILE A 224 4.65 -15.03 2.27
CA ILE A 224 3.89 -15.10 3.53
C ILE A 224 3.91 -16.51 4.13
N VAL A 225 3.74 -17.56 3.33
CA VAL A 225 3.85 -18.95 3.80
C VAL A 225 5.23 -19.23 4.39
N SER A 226 6.30 -18.76 3.74
CA SER A 226 7.67 -18.91 4.25
C SER A 226 7.89 -18.15 5.57
N LEU A 227 7.30 -16.96 5.71
CA LEU A 227 7.34 -16.18 6.95
C LEU A 227 6.57 -16.87 8.08
N ARG A 228 5.39 -17.42 7.80
CA ARG A 228 4.60 -18.23 8.76
C ARG A 228 5.38 -19.44 9.25
N ALA A 229 6.05 -20.17 8.35
CA ALA A 229 6.90 -21.29 8.73
C ALA A 229 8.06 -20.87 9.65
N LYS A 230 8.64 -19.70 9.41
CA LYS A 230 9.80 -19.19 10.18
C LYS A 230 9.41 -18.56 11.52
N PHE A 231 8.29 -17.86 11.59
CA PHE A 231 7.92 -16.99 12.73
C PHE A 231 6.61 -17.39 13.42
N GLY A 232 5.80 -18.28 12.84
CA GLY A 232 4.48 -18.63 13.37
C GLY A 232 4.51 -19.27 14.77
N ALA A 233 5.61 -19.92 15.15
CA ALA A 233 5.78 -20.47 16.50
C ALA A 233 5.98 -19.38 17.58
N LYS A 234 6.41 -18.17 17.19
CA LYS A 234 6.66 -17.04 18.09
C LYS A 234 6.15 -15.74 17.47
N PRO A 235 4.83 -15.50 17.45
CA PRO A 235 4.25 -14.33 16.79
C PRO A 235 4.69 -12.98 17.38
N MET A 236 5.21 -12.97 18.61
CA MET A 236 5.73 -11.78 19.27
C MET A 236 7.18 -11.46 18.88
N ASP A 237 7.89 -12.38 18.22
CA ASP A 237 9.24 -12.13 17.72
C ASP A 237 9.14 -11.30 16.43
N LEU A 238 9.25 -9.98 16.59
CA LEU A 238 9.17 -9.03 15.49
C LEU A 238 10.36 -9.20 14.53
N PRO A 239 10.13 -9.13 13.22
CA PRO A 239 11.18 -9.25 12.22
C PRO A 239 12.02 -7.98 12.21
N LYS A 240 13.31 -8.14 11.95
CA LYS A 240 14.19 -7.02 11.69
C LYS A 240 13.95 -6.49 10.27
N LEU A 241 13.15 -5.43 10.16
CA LEU A 241 12.92 -4.70 8.92
C LEU A 241 14.02 -3.64 8.75
N LEU A 242 14.98 -3.91 7.86
CA LEU A 242 16.11 -2.99 7.64
C LEU A 242 15.67 -1.75 6.87
N ALA A 243 16.41 -0.65 7.07
CA ALA A 243 16.26 0.51 6.21
C ALA A 243 16.77 0.21 4.80
N PRO A 244 16.03 0.61 3.75
CA PRO A 244 16.53 0.57 2.39
C PRO A 244 17.84 1.37 2.30
N LYS A 245 18.87 0.77 1.70
CA LYS A 245 20.18 1.42 1.58
C LYS A 245 20.08 2.58 0.60
N GLY A 246 20.60 3.75 0.98
CA GLY A 246 20.60 4.93 0.13
C GLY A 246 19.29 5.72 0.13
N ALA A 247 18.33 5.38 0.98
CA ALA A 247 17.14 6.20 1.17
C ALA A 247 17.53 7.56 1.78
N PRO A 248 17.05 8.69 1.22
CA PRO A 248 17.18 10.02 1.82
C PRO A 248 16.71 10.10 3.28
N ASP A 249 17.43 10.87 4.09
CA ASP A 249 17.14 11.03 5.52
C ASP A 249 15.77 11.67 5.79
N GLU A 250 15.28 12.51 4.87
CA GLU A 250 13.97 13.16 4.95
C GLU A 250 12.80 12.16 4.97
N TRP A 251 12.99 10.94 4.45
CA TRP A 251 11.97 9.88 4.45
C TRP A 251 12.09 8.95 5.66
N ALA A 252 13.07 9.15 6.55
CA ALA A 252 13.33 8.25 7.66
C ALA A 252 12.10 8.07 8.57
N ALA A 253 11.40 9.17 8.87
CA ALA A 253 10.17 9.15 9.68
C ALA A 253 9.04 8.38 8.97
N THR A 254 8.86 8.60 7.67
CA THR A 254 7.86 7.90 6.85
C THR A 254 8.13 6.40 6.80
N LEU A 255 9.37 5.99 6.51
CA LEU A 255 9.76 4.58 6.47
C LEU A 255 9.62 3.92 7.85
N GLN A 256 9.92 4.64 8.93
CA GLN A 256 9.75 4.13 10.28
C GLN A 256 8.28 3.90 10.63
N ALA A 257 7.38 4.83 10.29
CA ALA A 257 5.95 4.67 10.47
C ALA A 257 5.41 3.43 9.73
N GLN A 258 5.89 3.16 8.52
CA GLN A 258 5.49 1.96 7.78
C GLN A 258 6.03 0.66 8.39
N ARG A 259 7.23 0.66 8.99
CA ARG A 259 7.73 -0.51 9.75
C ARG A 259 6.85 -0.79 10.96
N GLU A 260 6.48 0.23 11.71
CA GLU A 260 5.59 0.11 12.86
C GLU A 260 4.21 -0.42 12.45
N SER A 261 3.70 0.03 11.30
CA SER A 261 2.48 -0.51 10.71
C SER A 261 2.58 -2.01 10.38
N ILE A 262 3.70 -2.46 9.79
CA ILE A 262 3.94 -3.89 9.52
C ILE A 262 4.03 -4.69 10.83
N TRP A 263 4.71 -4.15 11.85
CA TRP A 263 4.80 -4.81 13.15
C TRP A 263 3.46 -4.93 13.86
N ALA A 264 2.56 -3.95 13.69
CA ALA A 264 1.19 -4.03 14.20
C ALA A 264 0.38 -5.13 13.48
N ASP A 265 0.63 -5.34 12.18
CA ASP A 265 -0.01 -6.40 11.39
C ASP A 265 0.61 -7.79 11.66
N TRP A 266 1.83 -7.83 12.19
CA TRP A 266 2.68 -9.02 12.23
C TRP A 266 2.03 -10.25 12.86
N PRO A 267 1.34 -10.17 14.03
CA PRO A 267 0.71 -11.34 14.63
C PRO A 267 -0.30 -12.02 13.70
N ARG A 268 -0.99 -11.24 12.86
CA ARG A 268 -1.97 -11.76 11.89
C ARG A 268 -1.29 -12.31 10.63
N ILE A 269 -0.20 -11.68 10.19
CA ILE A 269 0.60 -12.14 9.04
C ILE A 269 1.14 -13.55 9.29
N VAL A 270 1.68 -13.80 10.49
CA VAL A 270 2.32 -15.08 10.84
C VAL A 270 1.37 -16.15 11.39
N ASP A 271 0.08 -15.81 11.58
CA ASP A 271 -0.95 -16.74 12.01
C ASP A 271 -1.33 -17.70 10.88
N SER A 272 -0.93 -18.97 10.99
CA SER A 272 -1.23 -20.02 10.03
C SER A 272 -2.67 -20.54 10.09
N SER A 273 -3.47 -20.17 11.10
CA SER A 273 -4.86 -20.59 11.23
C SER A 273 -5.79 -19.96 10.19
N VAL A 274 -5.40 -18.80 9.65
CA VAL A 274 -6.15 -18.07 8.62
C VAL A 274 -5.47 -18.26 7.27
N PRO A 275 -6.17 -18.72 6.21
CA PRO A 275 -5.60 -18.80 4.86
C PRO A 275 -5.03 -17.45 4.38
N VAL A 276 -3.90 -17.45 3.67
CA VAL A 276 -3.22 -16.21 3.22
C VAL A 276 -4.15 -15.36 2.37
N ARG A 277 -4.77 -15.95 1.34
CA ARG A 277 -5.77 -15.27 0.51
C ARG A 277 -6.91 -14.65 1.33
N LYS A 278 -7.43 -15.38 2.32
CA LYS A 278 -8.49 -14.86 3.21
C LYS A 278 -8.04 -13.63 4.01
N LEU A 279 -6.80 -13.62 4.47
CA LEU A 279 -6.25 -12.48 5.21
C LEU A 279 -6.08 -11.26 4.31
N PHE A 280 -5.41 -11.37 3.17
CA PHE A 280 -5.01 -10.21 2.37
C PHE A 280 -6.10 -9.70 1.41
N GLN A 281 -6.91 -10.59 0.83
CA GLN A 281 -7.94 -10.20 -0.14
C GLN A 281 -9.33 -10.04 0.51
N ASN A 282 -9.66 -10.89 1.49
CA ASN A 282 -11.04 -10.99 2.02
C ASN A 282 -11.22 -10.42 3.44
N THR A 283 -10.20 -9.75 3.99
CA THR A 283 -10.31 -9.09 5.29
C THR A 283 -10.22 -7.58 5.12
N PRO A 284 -11.27 -6.80 5.45
CA PRO A 284 -11.30 -5.36 5.20
C PRO A 284 -10.13 -4.56 5.77
N ALA A 285 -9.56 -5.00 6.89
CA ALA A 285 -8.40 -4.36 7.49
C ALA A 285 -7.08 -4.55 6.70
N PHE A 286 -7.06 -5.45 5.72
CA PHE A 286 -5.87 -5.83 4.93
C PHE A 286 -6.06 -5.64 3.42
N THR A 287 -7.31 -5.59 2.93
CA THR A 287 -7.60 -5.27 1.53
C THR A 287 -6.96 -3.92 1.16
N GLY A 288 -6.11 -3.90 0.13
CA GLY A 288 -5.35 -2.71 -0.30
C GLY A 288 -4.19 -2.30 0.62
N ARG A 289 -3.96 -3.01 1.74
CA ARG A 289 -2.92 -2.65 2.72
C ARG A 289 -1.52 -3.03 2.28
N TYR A 290 -1.40 -4.06 1.44
CA TYR A 290 -0.17 -4.47 0.79
C TYR A 290 -0.43 -4.52 -0.70
N PHE A 291 0.62 -4.30 -1.47
CA PHE A 291 0.59 -4.27 -2.92
C PHE A 291 1.23 -5.52 -3.54
N TRP A 292 0.73 -5.95 -4.69
CA TRP A 292 1.29 -6.96 -5.57
C TRP A 292 0.79 -6.69 -6.99
N LEU A 293 1.50 -7.19 -7.99
CA LEU A 293 1.10 -7.12 -9.39
C LEU A 293 -0.05 -8.10 -9.66
N GLU A 294 -1.06 -7.65 -10.39
CA GLU A 294 -2.13 -8.50 -10.91
C GLU A 294 -1.64 -9.20 -12.19
N ASP A 295 -1.06 -10.39 -12.02
CA ASP A 295 -0.63 -11.25 -13.13
C ASP A 295 -1.53 -12.49 -13.20
N GLY A 296 -2.61 -12.37 -13.98
CA GLY A 296 -3.56 -13.46 -14.19
C GLY A 296 -2.93 -14.69 -14.86
N LEU A 297 -1.87 -14.52 -15.66
CA LEU A 297 -1.17 -15.65 -16.29
C LEU A 297 -0.38 -16.44 -15.25
N ALA A 298 0.33 -15.75 -14.34
CA ALA A 298 1.06 -16.41 -13.27
C ALA A 298 0.15 -17.25 -12.35
N GLU A 299 -1.07 -16.78 -12.06
CA GLU A 299 -2.06 -17.55 -11.31
C GLU A 299 -2.53 -18.80 -12.07
N VAL A 300 -2.77 -18.69 -13.37
CA VAL A 300 -3.16 -19.83 -14.23
C VAL A 300 -2.02 -20.86 -14.31
N GLU A 301 -0.78 -20.41 -14.55
CA GLU A 301 0.38 -21.29 -14.60
C GLU A 301 0.65 -22.02 -13.27
N GLU A 302 0.44 -21.36 -12.13
CA GLU A 302 0.56 -22.00 -10.82
C GLU A 302 -0.54 -23.06 -10.61
N LEU A 303 -1.77 -22.76 -11.05
CA LEU A 303 -2.88 -23.72 -11.02
C LEU A 303 -2.57 -24.94 -11.88
N GLU A 304 -2.12 -24.75 -13.11
CA GLU A 304 -1.72 -25.83 -14.02
C GLU A 304 -0.59 -26.68 -13.43
N ARG A 305 0.45 -26.04 -12.85
CA ARG A 305 1.52 -26.75 -12.15
C ARG A 305 1.00 -27.55 -10.95
N SER A 306 0.05 -27.01 -10.19
CA SER A 306 -0.59 -27.72 -9.08
C SER A 306 -1.41 -28.92 -9.53
N ILE A 307 -2.18 -28.77 -10.63
CA ILE A 307 -2.95 -29.85 -11.26
C ILE A 307 -2.01 -30.97 -11.70
N SER A 308 -0.95 -30.63 -12.43
CA SER A 308 0.06 -31.59 -12.88
C SER A 308 0.77 -32.28 -11.72
N ALA A 309 1.08 -31.56 -10.64
CA ALA A 309 1.72 -32.13 -9.46
C ALA A 309 0.80 -33.13 -8.73
N ALA A 310 -0.50 -32.83 -8.60
CA ALA A 310 -1.47 -33.73 -8.00
C ALA A 310 -1.61 -35.04 -8.79
N TRP A 311 -1.67 -34.94 -10.12
CA TRP A 311 -1.66 -36.12 -11.00
C TRP A 311 -0.39 -36.94 -10.82
N THR A 312 0.77 -36.31 -10.98
CA THR A 312 2.09 -36.96 -10.86
C THR A 312 2.27 -37.60 -9.48
N GLN A 313 1.76 -36.98 -8.41
CA GLN A 313 1.83 -37.53 -7.06
C GLN A 313 0.98 -38.79 -6.90
N ALA A 314 -0.22 -38.83 -7.48
CA ALA A 314 -1.10 -39.99 -7.42
C ALA A 314 -0.59 -41.14 -8.28
N THR A 315 -0.15 -40.83 -9.51
CA THR A 315 0.30 -41.81 -10.51
C THR A 315 1.78 -42.17 -10.38
N ARG A 316 2.55 -41.43 -9.57
CA ARG A 316 4.02 -41.51 -9.50
C ARG A 316 4.69 -41.46 -10.88
N ALA A 317 4.11 -40.70 -11.81
CA ALA A 317 4.51 -40.60 -13.21
C ALA A 317 4.44 -41.93 -14.00
N HIS A 318 3.67 -42.92 -13.52
CA HIS A 318 3.32 -44.08 -14.33
C HIS A 318 2.26 -43.70 -15.36
N GLU A 319 2.46 -44.21 -16.58
CA GLU A 319 1.55 -44.04 -17.72
C GLU A 319 0.94 -45.37 -18.17
N ASP A 320 1.40 -46.50 -17.60
CA ASP A 320 0.89 -47.82 -17.91
C ASP A 320 -0.51 -48.04 -17.33
N GLU A 321 -1.37 -48.67 -18.14
CA GLU A 321 -2.79 -48.91 -17.84
C GLU A 321 -2.99 -49.63 -16.50
N GLY A 322 -2.20 -50.66 -16.20
CA GLY A 322 -2.32 -51.41 -14.94
C GLY A 322 -2.03 -50.56 -13.70
N SER A 323 -1.01 -49.70 -13.73
CA SER A 323 -0.71 -48.79 -12.62
C SER A 323 -1.75 -47.68 -12.46
N LEU A 324 -2.21 -47.10 -13.57
CA LEU A 324 -3.27 -46.09 -13.56
C LEU A 324 -4.60 -46.68 -13.05
N MET A 325 -4.97 -47.87 -13.51
CA MET A 325 -6.16 -48.58 -13.04
C MET A 325 -6.09 -48.89 -11.54
N THR A 326 -4.90 -49.20 -11.03
CA THR A 326 -4.67 -49.38 -9.59
C THR A 326 -4.93 -48.10 -8.80
N VAL A 327 -4.47 -46.96 -9.31
CA VAL A 327 -4.72 -45.65 -8.71
C VAL A 327 -6.21 -45.32 -8.73
N PHE A 328 -6.86 -45.53 -9.86
CA PHE A 328 -8.30 -45.30 -10.07
C PHE A 328 -9.15 -46.16 -9.14
N LEU A 329 -8.85 -47.45 -9.03
CA LEU A 329 -9.55 -48.36 -8.14
C LEU A 329 -9.34 -48.00 -6.66
N THR A 330 -8.12 -47.62 -6.28
CA THR A 330 -7.83 -47.23 -4.88
C THR A 330 -8.54 -45.94 -4.49
N LEU A 331 -8.62 -44.95 -5.39
CA LEU A 331 -9.39 -43.72 -5.23
C LEU A 331 -10.88 -44.00 -5.09
N ALA A 332 -11.47 -44.78 -6.01
CA ALA A 332 -12.89 -45.12 -6.00
C ALA A 332 -13.30 -45.94 -4.77
N ALA A 333 -12.36 -46.70 -4.19
CA ALA A 333 -12.55 -47.40 -2.92
C ALA A 333 -12.29 -46.51 -1.69
N GLY A 334 -12.10 -45.19 -1.86
CA GLY A 334 -11.83 -44.23 -0.79
C GLY A 334 -10.53 -44.50 -0.03
N SER A 335 -9.52 -45.02 -0.71
CA SER A 335 -8.20 -45.34 -0.16
C SER A 335 -7.15 -44.37 -0.68
N LYS A 336 -5.98 -44.34 -0.04
CA LYS A 336 -4.85 -43.54 -0.54
C LYS A 336 -4.43 -44.06 -1.93
N PRO A 337 -4.23 -43.18 -2.94
CA PRO A 337 -3.73 -43.57 -4.26
C PRO A 337 -2.49 -44.44 -4.16
N SER A 338 -2.48 -45.55 -4.89
CA SER A 338 -1.33 -46.44 -5.01
C SER A 338 -1.21 -46.94 -6.44
N THR A 339 0.02 -46.97 -6.95
CA THR A 339 0.34 -47.52 -8.27
C THR A 339 0.65 -49.02 -8.23
N LEU A 340 0.76 -49.60 -7.04
CA LEU A 340 1.06 -51.01 -6.80
C LEU A 340 0.30 -51.50 -5.57
N LEU A 341 -0.27 -52.70 -5.64
CA LEU A 341 -0.87 -53.40 -4.51
C LEU A 341 -0.14 -54.71 -4.26
N SER A 342 0.19 -55.04 -3.01
CA SER A 342 0.46 -56.43 -2.64
C SER A 342 -0.82 -57.26 -2.68
N GLU A 343 -0.71 -58.59 -2.81
CA GLU A 343 -1.88 -59.49 -2.72
C GLU A 343 -2.75 -59.23 -1.48
N LYS A 344 -2.10 -58.98 -0.34
CA LYS A 344 -2.80 -58.68 0.91
C LYS A 344 -3.57 -57.36 0.84
N GLN A 345 -2.99 -56.33 0.19
CA GLN A 345 -3.66 -55.04 -0.02
C GLN A 345 -4.81 -55.18 -1.02
N ALA A 346 -4.64 -55.93 -2.10
CA ALA A 346 -5.69 -56.22 -3.07
C ALA A 346 -6.88 -56.94 -2.39
N ALA A 347 -6.61 -57.97 -1.59
CA ALA A 347 -7.66 -58.66 -0.84
C ALA A 347 -8.37 -57.75 0.18
N THR A 348 -7.63 -56.85 0.82
CA THR A 348 -8.20 -55.84 1.72
C THR A 348 -9.07 -54.83 0.96
N LEU A 349 -8.63 -54.40 -0.22
CA LEU A 349 -9.35 -53.45 -1.06
C LEU A 349 -10.69 -54.05 -1.54
N VAL A 350 -10.69 -55.29 -2.01
CA VAL A 350 -11.91 -56.02 -2.41
C VAL A 350 -12.89 -56.11 -1.23
N ARG A 351 -12.41 -56.50 -0.04
CA ARG A 351 -13.27 -56.54 1.17
C ARG A 351 -13.83 -55.16 1.52
N LYS A 352 -13.05 -54.09 1.35
CA LYS A 352 -13.51 -52.72 1.57
C LYS A 352 -14.60 -52.33 0.55
N ILE A 353 -14.40 -52.63 -0.72
CA ILE A 353 -15.39 -52.40 -1.78
C ILE A 353 -16.71 -53.12 -1.48
N ARG A 354 -16.65 -54.38 -1.04
CA ARG A 354 -17.85 -55.14 -0.65
C ARG A 354 -18.56 -54.58 0.57
N LYS A 355 -17.79 -54.04 1.53
CA LYS A 355 -18.34 -53.49 2.78
C LYS A 355 -18.91 -52.08 2.61
N SER A 356 -18.23 -51.22 1.86
CA SER A 356 -18.48 -49.77 1.83
C SER A 356 -18.93 -49.26 0.46
N GLY A 357 -18.93 -50.12 -0.56
CA GLY A 357 -19.19 -49.73 -1.95
C GLY A 357 -17.93 -49.25 -2.67
N LEU A 358 -18.09 -49.09 -3.98
CA LEU A 358 -17.14 -48.45 -4.88
C LEU A 358 -17.82 -47.19 -5.42
N ASP A 359 -17.20 -46.03 -5.23
CA ASP A 359 -17.66 -44.75 -5.76
C ASP A 359 -16.85 -44.39 -7.01
N ALA A 360 -17.41 -44.74 -8.18
CA ALA A 360 -16.76 -44.48 -9.46
C ALA A 360 -16.63 -42.98 -9.78
N GLN A 361 -17.47 -42.13 -9.18
CA GLN A 361 -17.46 -40.71 -9.45
C GLN A 361 -16.23 -40.01 -8.85
N LEU A 362 -15.74 -40.47 -7.69
CA LEU A 362 -14.51 -39.94 -7.09
C LEU A 362 -13.31 -40.00 -8.05
N THR A 363 -13.19 -41.11 -8.77
CA THR A 363 -12.14 -41.29 -9.77
C THR A 363 -12.40 -40.46 -11.02
N ALA A 364 -13.63 -40.43 -11.51
CA ALA A 364 -13.98 -39.62 -12.67
C ALA A 364 -13.73 -38.11 -12.41
N ASP A 365 -14.05 -37.62 -11.22
CA ASP A 365 -13.78 -36.24 -10.80
C ASP A 365 -12.27 -35.98 -10.66
N PHE A 366 -11.51 -36.94 -10.13
CA PHE A 366 -10.05 -36.87 -10.09
C PHE A 366 -9.44 -36.78 -11.50
N ILE A 367 -9.89 -37.61 -12.45
CA ILE A 367 -9.42 -37.59 -13.84
C ILE A 367 -9.77 -36.24 -14.48
N ARG A 368 -11.01 -35.77 -14.35
CA ARG A 368 -11.42 -34.46 -14.90
C ARG A 368 -10.62 -33.29 -14.32
N GLY A 369 -10.33 -33.35 -13.02
CA GLY A 369 -9.65 -32.27 -12.30
C GLY A 369 -8.13 -32.27 -12.44
N HIS A 370 -7.50 -33.43 -12.71
CA HIS A 370 -6.05 -33.58 -12.59
C HIS A 370 -5.37 -34.21 -13.81
N ALA A 371 -6.05 -34.99 -14.63
CA ALA A 371 -5.41 -35.65 -15.76
C ALA A 371 -4.93 -34.65 -16.82
N PRO A 372 -3.81 -34.96 -17.51
CA PRO A 372 -3.39 -34.22 -18.70
C PRO A 372 -4.54 -34.09 -19.70
N PRO A 373 -4.81 -32.88 -20.24
CA PRO A 373 -5.95 -32.65 -21.12
C PRO A 373 -6.02 -33.63 -22.30
N ASP A 374 -4.86 -33.94 -22.89
CA ASP A 374 -4.75 -34.78 -24.09
C ASP A 374 -5.19 -36.23 -23.89
N PHE A 375 -5.13 -36.74 -22.65
CA PHE A 375 -5.46 -38.14 -22.32
C PHE A 375 -6.71 -38.27 -21.44
N ARG A 376 -7.35 -37.15 -21.09
CA ARG A 376 -8.43 -37.12 -20.10
C ARG A 376 -9.63 -37.96 -20.53
N ASP A 377 -10.06 -37.82 -21.78
CA ASP A 377 -11.22 -38.54 -22.29
C ASP A 377 -10.93 -40.04 -22.43
N ASP A 378 -9.71 -40.40 -22.82
CA ASP A 378 -9.26 -41.79 -22.89
C ASP A 378 -9.24 -42.45 -21.50
N TYR A 379 -8.73 -41.76 -20.48
CA TYR A 379 -8.72 -42.27 -19.11
C TYR A 379 -10.13 -42.39 -18.52
N LEU A 380 -11.05 -41.48 -18.85
CA LEU A 380 -12.45 -41.59 -18.45
C LEU A 380 -13.11 -42.81 -19.12
N ALA A 381 -12.93 -42.98 -20.42
CA ALA A 381 -13.48 -44.13 -21.15
C ALA A 381 -12.92 -45.45 -20.61
N MET A 382 -11.61 -45.52 -20.38
CA MET A 382 -10.94 -46.69 -19.79
C MET A 382 -11.50 -47.01 -18.40
N TRP A 383 -11.72 -45.99 -17.56
CA TRP A 383 -12.31 -46.18 -16.24
C TRP A 383 -13.76 -46.67 -16.30
N ASP A 384 -14.57 -46.09 -17.19
CA ASP A 384 -15.98 -46.48 -17.35
C ASP A 384 -16.11 -47.94 -17.80
N VAL A 385 -15.32 -48.36 -18.79
CA VAL A 385 -15.27 -49.76 -19.26
C VAL A 385 -14.86 -50.70 -18.13
N PHE A 386 -13.80 -50.36 -17.39
CA PHE A 386 -13.39 -51.18 -16.25
C PHE A 386 -14.48 -51.28 -15.19
N VAL A 387 -15.15 -50.19 -14.84
CA VAL A 387 -16.23 -50.22 -13.85
C VAL A 387 -17.39 -51.09 -14.33
N GLU A 388 -17.80 -50.98 -15.60
CA GLU A 388 -18.88 -51.79 -16.16
C GLU A 388 -18.57 -53.30 -16.05
N ASP A 389 -17.35 -53.70 -16.42
CA ASP A 389 -16.94 -55.10 -16.48
C ASP A 389 -16.54 -55.68 -15.10
N ALA A 390 -15.87 -54.89 -14.26
CA ALA A 390 -15.26 -55.36 -13.02
C ALA A 390 -16.22 -55.34 -11.83
N LEU A 391 -17.18 -54.40 -11.81
CA LEU A 391 -18.02 -54.14 -10.64
C LEU A 391 -18.84 -55.36 -10.17
N PRO A 392 -19.44 -56.18 -11.05
CA PRO A 392 -20.17 -57.38 -10.63
C PRO A 392 -19.28 -58.36 -9.84
N THR A 393 -18.07 -58.61 -10.33
CA THR A 393 -17.10 -59.52 -9.70
C THR A 393 -16.54 -58.96 -8.40
N LEU A 394 -16.24 -57.65 -8.37
CA LEU A 394 -15.68 -57.00 -7.18
C LEU A 394 -16.68 -56.93 -6.03
N ARG A 395 -17.98 -56.76 -6.31
CA ARG A 395 -19.06 -56.67 -5.31
C ARG A 395 -19.65 -58.00 -4.86
N SER A 396 -19.42 -59.09 -5.59
CA SER A 396 -19.96 -60.42 -5.25
C SER A 396 -19.48 -60.89 -3.87
N ASP A 397 -20.38 -61.40 -3.03
CA ASP A 397 -20.12 -61.88 -1.67
C ASP A 397 -19.87 -63.39 -1.58
N LEU A 398 -19.84 -64.11 -2.71
CA LEU A 398 -19.54 -65.53 -2.76
C LEU A 398 -18.04 -65.81 -2.47
N ASP A 399 -17.74 -66.89 -1.74
CA ASP A 399 -16.36 -67.24 -1.35
C ASP A 399 -15.43 -67.48 -2.55
N TYR A 400 -15.92 -68.15 -3.60
CA TYR A 400 -15.18 -68.31 -4.87
C TYR A 400 -14.93 -66.95 -5.56
N ALA A 401 -15.84 -65.99 -5.40
CA ALA A 401 -15.70 -64.68 -6.01
C ALA A 401 -14.61 -63.82 -5.39
N LEU A 402 -14.09 -64.12 -4.20
CA LEU A 402 -12.87 -63.46 -3.71
C LEU A 402 -11.65 -63.88 -4.54
N HIS A 403 -11.57 -65.15 -4.94
CA HIS A 403 -10.52 -65.65 -5.81
C HIS A 403 -10.63 -65.02 -7.20
N ASP A 404 -11.85 -64.96 -7.75
CA ASP A 404 -12.13 -64.34 -9.05
C ASP A 404 -11.85 -62.85 -9.05
N ALA A 405 -12.23 -62.12 -7.98
CA ALA A 405 -11.89 -60.72 -7.81
C ALA A 405 -10.37 -60.49 -7.75
N LEU A 406 -9.63 -61.35 -7.04
CA LEU A 406 -8.16 -61.25 -7.02
C LEU A 406 -7.53 -61.58 -8.38
N ALA A 407 -8.06 -62.56 -9.11
CA ALA A 407 -7.61 -62.87 -10.46
C ALA A 407 -7.87 -61.70 -11.43
N LEU A 408 -9.04 -61.07 -11.33
CA LEU A 408 -9.39 -59.86 -12.07
C LEU A 408 -8.41 -58.73 -11.75
N LEU A 409 -8.12 -58.46 -10.47
CA LEU A 409 -7.17 -57.43 -10.08
C LEU A 409 -5.74 -57.73 -10.56
N ARG A 410 -5.31 -58.99 -10.61
CA ARG A 410 -4.00 -59.35 -11.19
C ARG A 410 -3.94 -59.15 -12.71
N ARG A 411 -5.10 -59.18 -13.38
CA ARG A 411 -5.20 -58.98 -14.83
C ARG A 411 -5.24 -57.49 -15.19
N GLU A 412 -6.06 -56.72 -14.48
CA GLU A 412 -6.40 -55.33 -14.82
C GLU A 412 -5.64 -54.29 -14.00
N CYS A 413 -5.03 -54.68 -12.87
CA CYS A 413 -4.30 -53.79 -11.99
C CYS A 413 -2.87 -54.27 -11.78
N ASN A 414 -2.02 -53.39 -11.26
CA ASN A 414 -0.65 -53.68 -10.89
C ASN A 414 -0.61 -54.30 -9.49
N VAL A 415 -0.70 -55.63 -9.43
CA VAL A 415 -0.59 -56.41 -8.20
C VAL A 415 0.77 -57.10 -8.14
N GLY A 416 1.58 -56.70 -7.15
CA GLY A 416 2.87 -57.31 -6.87
C GLY A 416 2.71 -58.73 -6.34
N ALA A 417 3.55 -59.63 -6.86
CA ALA A 417 3.63 -61.04 -6.48
C ALA A 417 3.90 -61.26 -4.99
#